data_AF-A0A7W1DV89-F1
#
_entry.id   AF-A0A7W1DV89-F1
#
_cell.length_a   1.000
_cell.length_b   1.000
_cell.length_c   1.000
_cell.angle_alpha   90.00
_cell.angle_beta   90.00
_cell.angle_gamma   90.00
#
_symmetry.space_group_name_H-M   'P 1'
#
loop_
_entity.id
_entity.type
_entity.pdbx_description
1 polymer ?
#
loop_
_entity_poly.entity_id
_entity_poly.type
_entity_poly.pdbx_seq_one_letter_code
_entity_poly.pdbx_strand_id
1 'polypeptide(L)' 'DPGVHVHLYGKASRPGRKLGHVTVRAASVTEARTRAREAALRLGTPTFVESRP' A
#
# COMPACT_ATOMS: atom_id res chain seq x y z
N ASP A 1 5.43 -6.64 9.17
CA ASP A 1 5.50 -7.79 8.25
C ASP A 1 6.87 -7.72 7.57
N PRO A 2 7.73 -8.74 7.71
CA PRO A 2 9.08 -8.75 7.16
C PRO A 2 9.15 -8.67 5.62
N GLY A 3 8.06 -8.99 4.90
CA GLY A 3 8.00 -8.86 3.43
C GLY A 3 7.55 -7.48 2.95
N VAL A 4 7.25 -6.55 3.85
CA VAL A 4 6.63 -5.25 3.55
C VAL A 4 7.61 -4.12 3.86
N HIS A 5 7.99 -3.38 2.82
CA HIS A 5 8.85 -2.21 2.93
C HIS A 5 8.04 -0.94 2.67
N VAL A 6 8.02 -0.03 3.63
CA VAL A 6 7.31 1.24 3.55
C VAL A 6 8.31 2.37 3.30
N HIS A 7 8.05 3.21 2.31
CA HIS A 7 8.85 4.41 2.04
C HIS A 7 7.95 5.65 2.06
N LEU A 8 8.13 6.49 3.08
CA LEU A 8 7.46 7.78 3.23
C LEU A 8 8.39 8.89 2.73
N TYR A 9 7.84 9.85 2.00
CA TYR A 9 8.62 10.95 1.41
C TYR A 9 8.82 12.16 2.34
N GLY A 10 8.41 12.07 3.62
CA GLY A 10 8.46 13.20 4.56
C GLY A 10 7.56 14.40 4.18
N LYS A 11 6.58 14.16 3.31
CA LYS A 11 5.69 15.19 2.77
C LYS A 11 4.49 15.38 3.71
N ALA A 12 4.14 16.63 4.01
CA ALA A 12 2.86 16.95 4.66
C ALA A 12 1.66 16.45 3.83
N SER A 13 0.61 15.99 4.52
CA SER A 13 -0.61 15.48 3.91
C SER A 13 -1.41 16.59 3.23
N ARG A 14 -1.94 16.30 2.04
CA ARG A 14 -2.97 17.10 1.36
C ARG A 14 -3.77 16.17 0.42
N PRO A 15 -5.03 16.50 0.10
CA PRO A 15 -5.84 15.69 -0.81
C PRO A 15 -5.11 15.38 -2.14
N GLY A 16 -5.15 14.12 -2.56
CA GLY A 16 -4.55 13.63 -3.81
C GLY A 16 -3.03 13.58 -3.86
N ARG A 17 -2.29 13.96 -2.80
CA ARG A 17 -0.83 13.95 -2.83
C ARG A 17 -0.27 12.57 -2.52
N LYS A 18 0.67 12.12 -3.35
CA LYS A 18 1.49 10.94 -3.06
C LYS A 18 2.43 11.24 -1.88
N LEU A 19 2.19 10.58 -0.74
CA LEU A 19 2.99 10.71 0.48
C LEU A 19 4.08 9.65 0.62
N GLY A 20 3.95 8.54 -0.11
CA GLY A 20 4.88 7.43 -0.06
C GLY A 20 4.44 6.29 -0.97
N HIS A 21 5.04 5.13 -0.75
CA HIS A 21 4.61 3.86 -1.33
C HIS A 21 4.98 2.69 -0.41
N VAL A 22 4.40 1.53 -0.71
CA VAL A 22 4.74 0.27 -0.08
C VAL A 22 5.19 -0.70 -1.16
N THR A 23 6.29 -1.40 -0.91
CA THR A 23 6.78 -2.50 -1.74
C THR A 23 6.65 -3.79 -0.95
N VAL A 24 6.01 -4.80 -1.53
CA VAL A 24 5.81 -6.10 -0.89
C VAL A 24 6.47 -7.20 -1.70
N ARG A 25 7.19 -8.09 -1.02
CA ARG A 25 7.76 -9.32 -1.58
C ARG A 25 7.07 -10.52 -0.94
N ALA A 26 6.61 -11.45 -1.77
CA ALA A 26 5.92 -12.67 -1.36
C ALA A 26 6.14 -13.78 -2.39
N ALA A 27 5.78 -15.02 -2.03
CA ALA A 27 5.95 -16.17 -2.91
C ALA A 27 4.92 -16.22 -4.06
N SER A 28 3.82 -15.48 -3.93
CA SER A 28 2.79 -15.39 -4.97
C SER A 28 2.28 -13.96 -5.17
N VAL A 29 1.76 -13.67 -6.37
CA VAL A 29 1.15 -12.37 -6.68
C VAL A 29 -0.09 -12.11 -5.81
N THR A 30 -0.90 -13.14 -5.55
CA THR A 30 -2.08 -13.03 -4.69
C THR A 30 -1.71 -12.61 -3.28
N GLU A 31 -0.72 -13.27 -2.69
CA GLU A 31 -0.23 -12.95 -1.35
C GLU A 31 0.38 -11.54 -1.28
N ALA A 32 1.20 -11.18 -2.27
CA ALA A 32 1.78 -9.84 -2.37
C ALA A 32 0.68 -8.76 -2.41
N ARG A 33 -0.37 -8.97 -3.21
CA ARG A 33 -1.52 -8.05 -3.32
C ARG A 33 -2.27 -7.90 -2.01
N THR A 34 -2.60 -9.01 -1.34
CA THR A 34 -3.31 -8.98 -0.05
C THR A 34 -2.50 -8.20 0.99
N ARG A 35 -1.23 -8.55 1.18
CA ARG A 35 -0.35 -7.88 2.14
C ARG A 35 -0.11 -6.41 1.79
N ALA A 36 0.03 -6.07 0.51
CA ALA A 36 0.19 -4.69 0.07
C ALA A 36 -1.04 -3.83 0.39
N ARG A 37 -2.25 -4.39 0.19
CA ARG A 37 -3.51 -3.70 0.54
C ARG A 37 -3.64 -3.49 2.04
N GLU A 38 -3.39 -4.52 2.84
CA GLU A 38 -3.40 -4.40 4.30
C GLU A 38 -2.41 -3.36 4.80
N ALA A 39 -1.19 -3.35 4.25
CA ALA A 39 -0.19 -2.35 4.60
C ALA A 39 -0.64 -0.93 4.20
N ALA A 40 -1.20 -0.75 2.99
CA ALA A 40 -1.71 0.55 2.54
C ALA A 40 -2.88 1.06 3.39
N LEU A 41 -3.79 0.17 3.82
CA LEU A 41 -4.90 0.49 4.72
C LEU A 41 -4.40 0.96 6.09
N ARG A 42 -3.38 0.30 6.65
CA ARG A 42 -2.75 0.72 7.92
C ARG A 42 -2.08 2.09 7.82
N LEU A 43 -1.67 2.51 6.63
CA LEU A 43 -1.12 3.85 6.37
C LEU A 43 -2.20 4.92 6.13
N GLY A 44 -3.48 4.56 6.27
CA GLY A 44 -4.60 5.49 6.11
C GLY A 44 -5.03 5.73 4.66
N THR A 45 -4.66 4.84 3.74
CA THR A 45 -5.16 4.91 2.36
C THR A 45 -6.63 4.45 2.33
N PRO A 46 -7.52 5.13 1.60
CA PRO A 46 -8.91 4.67 1.46
C PRO A 46 -8.96 3.28 0.82
N THR A 47 -9.99 2.50 1.19
CA THR A 47 -10.26 1.20 0.57
C THR A 47 -10.50 1.36 -0.92
N PHE A 48 -9.61 0.77 -1.73
CA PHE A 48 -9.84 0.62 -3.17
C PHE A 48 -10.84 -0.51 -3.39
N VAL A 49 -12.01 -0.18 -3.93
CA VAL A 49 -12.86 -1.21 -4.53
C VAL A 49 -12.20 -1.59 -5.86
N GLU A 50 -11.74 -2.83 -6.00
CA GLU A 50 -11.27 -3.33 -7.30
C GLU A 50 -12.45 -3.24 -8.28
N SER A 51 -12.39 -2.30 -9.22
CA SER A 51 -13.27 -2.31 -10.39
C SER A 51 -12.88 -3.52 -11.24
N ARG A 52 -13.57 -4.64 -11.04
CA ARG A 52 -13.55 -5.74 -12.00
C ARG A 52 -14.25 -5.26 -13.28
N PRO A 53 -13.73 -5.54 -14.49
CA PRO A 53 -14.55 -5.44 -15.69
C PRO A 53 -15.72 -6.43 -15.63
#